data_AF-A0A846DSU7-F1
#
_entry.id   AF-A0A846DSU7-F1
#
_cell.length_a   1.000
_cell.length_b   1.000
_cell.length_c   1.000
_cell.angle_alpha   90.00
_cell.angle_beta   90.00
_cell.angle_gamma   90.00
#
_symmetry.space_group_name_H-M   'P 1'
#
loop_
_entity.id
_entity.type
_entity.pdbx_description
1 polymer ?
#
loop_
_entity_poly.entity_id
_entity_poly.type
_entity_poly.pdbx_seq_one_letter_code
_entity_poly.pdbx_strand_id
1 'polypeptide(L)'
;MRQLVRVAIAIFTAMAIALTHSLVSAQTPTAQVRIQPQTIIGQAGFFRVGQSAQGRWWFLDPQDRPFFYRGVTSVNPRYPSPYAEWVTQQYGENIQAFRQITFERLRSWNFNALGAWTGEELWEREMPYTVLLNFVRVGNLIQQPGIGLPDVFDPQWVSGIDAKAREVAGKLANSKQLIGYFTDNELSWAQLETPDQTVDSSLLLDPSLDPGLLQGFLSLETDRPGYQAAWQFVLARHQQNLAQLSTDWQVEIASPESLKQLTSRGVAIVSSGYLADQAAFSTLFAQRYFELTAAAIHRYDRHHLILGCRFGAPPSREIFQAMRHPWVDVVSANNYRYEMFDRMDIYYQNTHLPILNSEFSWVYGHFTGRPLPEEPETERSATQRMLEHGEQALQRAFQHPALIGYTWYRWVDLPESSPPANYGLVTLQDEPKRDQTDVLTCLNNSAEAIAIGRITTANCWRGNEGS
;
A
#
# COMPACT_ATOMS: atom_id res chain seq x y z
N MET A 1 37.53 0.24 -60.92
CA MET A 1 37.48 0.42 -59.45
C MET A 1 36.34 1.34 -58.97
N ARG A 2 36.08 2.51 -59.57
CA ARG A 2 35.02 3.44 -59.10
C ARG A 2 33.56 2.98 -59.31
N GLN A 3 33.28 2.07 -60.24
CA GLN A 3 31.93 1.51 -60.46
C GLN A 3 31.57 0.36 -59.48
N LEU A 4 32.56 -0.45 -59.06
CA LEU A 4 32.36 -1.54 -58.09
C LEU A 4 32.05 -1.02 -56.68
N VAL A 5 32.60 0.13 -56.30
CA VAL A 5 32.33 0.79 -55.01
C VAL A 5 30.89 1.33 -54.94
N ARG A 6 30.31 1.78 -56.06
CA ARG A 6 28.94 2.31 -56.09
C ARG A 6 27.86 1.22 -55.98
N VAL A 7 28.13 0.02 -56.50
CA VAL A 7 27.21 -1.14 -56.39
C VAL A 7 27.26 -1.73 -54.98
N ALA A 8 28.44 -1.78 -54.35
CA ALA A 8 28.59 -2.26 -52.97
C ALA A 8 27.89 -1.34 -51.94
N ILE A 9 27.94 -0.01 -52.14
CA ILE A 9 27.25 0.95 -51.27
C ILE A 9 25.73 0.86 -51.45
N ALA A 10 25.21 0.66 -52.67
CA ALA A 10 23.77 0.51 -52.91
C ALA A 10 23.18 -0.76 -52.27
N ILE A 11 23.93 -1.88 -52.27
CA ILE A 11 23.51 -3.14 -51.64
C ILE A 11 23.55 -3.05 -50.10
N PHE A 12 24.56 -2.38 -49.53
CA PHE A 12 24.62 -2.13 -48.09
C PHE A 12 23.51 -1.17 -47.60
N THR A 13 23.13 -0.18 -48.42
CA THR A 13 22.05 0.74 -48.07
C THR A 13 20.68 0.07 -48.19
N ALA A 14 20.48 -0.84 -49.15
CA ALA A 14 19.26 -1.64 -49.28
C ALA A 14 19.12 -2.71 -48.18
N MET A 15 20.21 -3.34 -47.73
CA MET A 15 20.18 -4.24 -46.55
C MET A 15 19.97 -3.47 -45.25
N ALA A 16 20.49 -2.24 -45.11
CA ALA A 16 20.23 -1.40 -43.94
C ALA A 16 18.77 -0.89 -43.89
N ILE A 17 18.15 -0.64 -45.06
CA ILE A 17 16.73 -0.26 -45.15
C ILE A 17 15.81 -1.49 -44.99
N ALA A 18 16.24 -2.68 -45.39
CA ALA A 18 15.48 -3.93 -45.19
C ALA A 18 15.60 -4.51 -43.76
N LEU A 19 16.66 -4.18 -43.01
CA LEU A 19 16.83 -4.54 -41.59
C LEU A 19 16.22 -3.51 -40.62
N THR A 20 15.70 -2.38 -41.10
CA THR A 20 15.03 -1.37 -40.26
C THR A 20 13.50 -1.47 -40.27
N HIS A 21 12.90 -2.49 -40.90
CA HIS A 21 11.44 -2.68 -40.94
C HIS A 21 10.93 -4.03 -40.38
N SER A 22 11.74 -4.71 -39.58
CA SER A 22 11.31 -5.85 -38.76
C SER A 22 11.69 -5.69 -37.29
N LEU A 23 11.60 -4.45 -36.79
CA LEU A 23 11.15 -4.27 -35.40
C LEU A 23 9.64 -4.48 -35.42
N VAL A 24 9.21 -5.74 -35.38
CA VAL A 24 7.94 -6.04 -34.72
C VAL A 24 8.17 -5.55 -33.29
N SER A 25 7.76 -4.32 -33.01
CA SER A 25 7.48 -3.90 -31.64
C SER A 25 6.66 -5.04 -31.07
N ALA A 26 7.26 -5.83 -30.18
CA ALA A 26 6.50 -6.77 -29.39
C ALA A 26 5.49 -5.90 -28.67
N GLN A 27 4.25 -5.88 -29.18
CA GLN A 27 3.18 -5.10 -28.59
C GLN A 27 3.13 -5.52 -27.13
N THR A 28 3.20 -4.54 -26.22
CA THR A 28 3.08 -4.82 -24.79
C THR A 28 1.81 -5.63 -24.57
N PRO A 29 1.79 -6.61 -23.65
CA PRO A 29 0.60 -7.44 -23.44
C PRO A 29 -0.67 -6.62 -23.17
N THR A 30 -0.52 -5.40 -22.65
CA THR A 30 -1.58 -4.42 -22.40
C THR A 30 -2.18 -3.76 -23.66
N ALA A 31 -1.56 -3.85 -24.84
CA ALA A 31 -2.06 -3.19 -26.06
C ALA A 31 -3.46 -3.67 -26.50
N GLN A 32 -3.86 -4.89 -26.09
CA GLN A 32 -5.19 -5.45 -26.35
C GLN A 32 -6.24 -5.10 -25.29
N VAL A 33 -5.83 -4.53 -24.15
CA VAL A 33 -6.75 -4.16 -23.08
C VAL A 33 -7.59 -2.97 -23.54
N ARG A 34 -8.91 -3.08 -23.36
CA ARG A 34 -9.90 -2.05 -23.70
C ARG A 34 -10.65 -1.68 -22.44
N ILE A 35 -10.57 -0.41 -22.07
CA ILE A 35 -11.16 0.14 -20.84
C ILE A 35 -12.58 0.60 -21.10
N GLN A 36 -13.46 0.31 -20.15
CA GLN A 36 -14.86 0.72 -20.16
C GLN A 36 -14.97 2.18 -19.68
N PRO A 37 -15.32 3.15 -20.53
CA PRO A 37 -15.26 4.57 -20.18
C PRO A 37 -16.09 4.95 -18.94
N GLN A 38 -17.22 4.29 -18.72
CA GLN A 38 -18.12 4.53 -17.59
C GLN A 38 -17.56 4.09 -16.23
N THR A 39 -16.48 3.31 -16.22
CA THR A 39 -15.82 2.83 -15.00
C THR A 39 -14.62 3.70 -14.60
N ILE A 40 -14.31 4.72 -15.41
CA ILE A 40 -13.10 5.51 -15.21
C ILE A 40 -13.28 6.46 -14.03
N ILE A 41 -12.29 6.44 -13.12
CA ILE A 41 -12.15 7.38 -12.01
C ILE A 41 -10.86 8.19 -12.20
N GLY A 42 -10.93 9.49 -11.96
CA GLY A 42 -9.83 10.45 -12.09
C GLY A 42 -9.88 11.31 -13.37
N GLN A 43 -8.91 12.20 -13.52
CA GLN A 43 -8.91 13.22 -14.57
C GLN A 43 -8.05 12.86 -15.80
N ALA A 44 -8.57 13.10 -17.00
CA ALA A 44 -7.84 12.85 -18.25
C ALA A 44 -6.51 13.63 -18.30
N GLY A 45 -5.48 13.01 -18.87
CA GLY A 45 -4.14 13.57 -18.88
C GLY A 45 -3.39 13.44 -17.55
N PHE A 46 -3.90 12.68 -16.59
CA PHE A 46 -3.23 12.25 -15.35
C PHE A 46 -3.44 10.75 -15.16
N PHE A 47 -2.81 10.16 -14.15
CA PHE A 47 -3.09 8.77 -13.80
C PHE A 47 -4.54 8.60 -13.34
N ARG A 48 -5.17 7.53 -13.80
CA ARG A 48 -6.57 7.18 -13.53
C ARG A 48 -6.70 5.70 -13.24
N VAL A 49 -7.90 5.26 -12.89
CA VAL A 49 -8.24 3.83 -12.86
C VAL A 49 -9.48 3.55 -13.69
N GLY A 50 -9.59 2.35 -14.23
CA GLY A 50 -10.77 1.89 -14.96
C GLY A 50 -10.78 0.39 -15.17
N GLN A 51 -11.95 -0.18 -15.41
CA GLN A 51 -12.11 -1.60 -15.67
C GLN A 51 -12.00 -1.91 -17.16
N SER A 52 -11.36 -3.03 -17.50
CA SER A 52 -11.41 -3.57 -18.86
C SER A 52 -12.75 -4.20 -19.16
N ALA A 53 -13.01 -4.54 -20.43
CA ALA A 53 -14.21 -5.28 -20.84
C ALA A 53 -14.41 -6.62 -20.09
N GLN A 54 -13.34 -7.21 -19.54
CA GLN A 54 -13.35 -8.43 -18.73
C GLN A 54 -13.56 -8.16 -17.23
N GLY A 55 -13.85 -6.92 -16.82
CA GLY A 55 -14.08 -6.54 -15.42
C GLY A 55 -12.81 -6.37 -14.57
N ARG A 56 -11.62 -6.52 -15.17
CA ARG A 56 -10.33 -6.31 -14.49
C ARG A 56 -10.03 -4.82 -14.35
N TRP A 57 -9.65 -4.39 -13.16
CA TRP A 57 -9.15 -3.04 -12.91
C TRP A 57 -7.73 -2.83 -13.43
N TRP A 58 -7.46 -1.60 -13.89
CA TRP A 58 -6.16 -1.13 -14.35
C TRP A 58 -5.91 0.29 -13.84
N PHE A 59 -4.66 0.64 -13.55
CA PHE A 59 -4.25 2.03 -13.71
C PHE A 59 -4.26 2.39 -15.20
N LEU A 60 -4.54 3.65 -15.49
CA LEU A 60 -4.34 4.26 -16.80
C LEU A 60 -3.26 5.32 -16.65
N ASP A 61 -2.28 5.31 -17.54
CA ASP A 61 -1.29 6.37 -17.60
C ASP A 61 -1.90 7.69 -18.14
N PRO A 62 -1.16 8.81 -18.12
CA PRO A 62 -1.68 10.09 -18.62
C PRO A 62 -2.02 10.12 -20.12
N GLN A 63 -1.72 9.06 -20.87
CA GLN A 63 -2.10 8.84 -22.28
C GLN A 63 -3.22 7.80 -22.42
N ASP A 64 -3.89 7.45 -21.32
CA ASP A 64 -4.99 6.50 -21.24
C ASP A 64 -4.63 5.06 -21.59
N ARG A 65 -3.33 4.73 -21.49
CA ARG A 65 -2.86 3.36 -21.74
C ARG A 65 -2.93 2.56 -20.44
N PRO A 66 -3.42 1.31 -20.49
CA PRO A 66 -3.41 0.43 -19.32
C PRO A 66 -2.00 0.23 -18.79
N PHE A 67 -1.85 0.42 -17.48
CA PHE A 67 -0.59 0.43 -16.76
C PHE A 67 -0.70 -0.54 -15.59
N PHE A 68 0.16 -1.56 -15.55
CA PHE A 68 0.28 -2.42 -14.39
C PHE A 68 1.45 -1.94 -13.53
N TYR A 69 1.14 -1.46 -12.33
CA TYR A 69 2.14 -0.80 -11.48
C TYR A 69 3.10 -1.83 -10.83
N ARG A 70 4.39 -1.56 -10.93
CA ARG A 70 5.49 -2.34 -10.33
C ARG A 70 6.46 -1.37 -9.69
N GLY A 71 6.28 -1.11 -8.41
CA GLY A 71 7.03 -0.11 -7.67
C GLY A 71 8.02 -0.66 -6.65
N VAL A 72 8.87 0.22 -6.11
CA VAL A 72 9.78 -0.07 -4.99
C VAL A 72 9.66 1.03 -3.94
N THR A 73 9.44 0.68 -2.67
CA THR A 73 9.41 1.66 -1.58
C THR A 73 10.80 2.14 -1.20
N SER A 74 10.85 3.31 -0.55
CA SER A 74 12.05 3.82 0.13
C SER A 74 13.27 3.96 -0.78
N VAL A 75 13.06 4.30 -2.06
CA VAL A 75 14.14 4.74 -2.95
C VAL A 75 14.56 6.13 -2.49
N ASN A 76 15.47 6.16 -1.51
CA ASN A 76 15.83 7.35 -0.79
C ASN A 76 17.35 7.41 -0.58
N PRO A 77 18.05 8.34 -1.24
CA PRO A 77 19.51 8.46 -1.11
C PRO A 77 19.96 8.96 0.27
N ARG A 78 19.02 9.38 1.12
CA ARG A 78 19.29 9.95 2.45
C ARG A 78 18.87 9.02 3.59
N TYR A 79 18.44 7.79 3.30
CA TYR A 79 17.99 6.85 4.32
C TYR A 79 18.21 5.38 3.90
N PRO A 80 18.62 4.49 4.83
CA PRO A 80 19.02 4.74 6.22
C PRO A 80 20.40 5.42 6.33
N SER A 81 20.80 5.88 7.53
CA SER A 81 22.06 6.64 7.73
C SER A 81 23.29 5.97 7.09
N PRO A 82 23.56 4.66 7.27
CA PRO A 82 24.75 4.04 6.68
C PRO A 82 24.71 4.02 5.14
N TYR A 83 23.53 3.88 4.55
CA TYR A 83 23.38 3.96 3.09
C TYR A 83 23.55 5.39 2.59
N ALA A 84 22.99 6.38 3.32
CA ALA A 84 23.14 7.78 2.99
C ALA A 84 24.61 8.23 3.00
N GLU A 85 25.38 7.74 3.96
CA GLU A 85 26.83 7.95 4.04
C GLU A 85 27.54 7.34 2.83
N TRP A 86 27.20 6.11 2.45
CA TRP A 86 27.76 5.46 1.27
C TRP A 86 27.43 6.23 -0.02
N VAL A 87 26.16 6.62 -0.21
CA VAL A 87 25.70 7.41 -1.36
C VAL A 87 26.44 8.74 -1.42
N THR A 88 26.61 9.42 -0.29
CA THR A 88 27.37 10.67 -0.21
C THR A 88 28.84 10.47 -0.57
N GLN A 89 29.46 9.37 -0.15
CA GLN A 89 30.85 9.06 -0.50
C GLN A 89 31.04 8.78 -2.00
N GLN A 90 30.08 8.10 -2.65
CA GLN A 90 30.18 7.76 -4.06
C GLN A 90 29.77 8.88 -5.00
N TYR A 91 28.70 9.61 -4.67
CA TYR A 91 28.08 10.58 -5.56
C TYR A 91 28.28 12.03 -5.12
N GLY A 92 28.70 12.27 -3.88
CA GLY A 92 28.80 13.62 -3.32
C GLY A 92 27.46 14.36 -3.40
N GLU A 93 27.49 15.59 -3.91
CA GLU A 93 26.28 16.38 -4.17
C GLU A 93 25.57 16.02 -5.49
N ASN A 94 26.11 15.08 -6.27
CA ASN A 94 25.60 14.71 -7.60
C ASN A 94 24.41 13.75 -7.52
N ILE A 95 23.28 14.26 -7.06
CA ILE A 95 22.02 13.52 -6.99
C ILE A 95 21.52 13.03 -8.35
N GLN A 96 21.94 13.69 -9.44
CA GLN A 96 21.56 13.33 -10.80
C GLN A 96 22.19 11.99 -11.22
N ALA A 97 23.45 11.77 -10.86
CA ALA A 97 24.15 10.51 -11.12
C ALA A 97 23.50 9.34 -10.35
N PHE A 98 23.20 9.54 -9.05
CA PHE A 98 22.45 8.57 -8.26
C PHE A 98 21.11 8.25 -8.94
N ARG A 99 20.31 9.27 -9.27
CA ARG A 99 19.01 9.08 -9.93
C ARG A 99 19.14 8.26 -11.21
N GLN A 100 20.07 8.62 -12.09
CA GLN A 100 20.24 7.96 -13.38
C GLN A 100 20.54 6.47 -13.18
N ILE A 101 21.54 6.14 -12.35
CA ILE A 101 21.95 4.75 -12.10
C ILE A 101 20.82 3.96 -11.43
N THR A 102 20.17 4.53 -10.41
CA THR A 102 19.06 3.88 -9.71
C THR A 102 17.88 3.62 -10.67
N PHE A 103 17.51 4.58 -11.51
CA PHE A 103 16.39 4.42 -12.44
C PHE A 103 16.71 3.45 -13.57
N GLU A 104 17.93 3.47 -14.11
CA GLU A 104 18.41 2.47 -15.06
C GLU A 104 18.36 1.07 -14.44
N ARG A 105 18.79 0.92 -13.18
CA ARG A 105 18.75 -0.35 -12.46
C ARG A 105 17.30 -0.85 -12.26
N LEU A 106 16.41 0.00 -11.77
CA LEU A 106 14.99 -0.33 -11.61
C LEU A 106 14.33 -0.76 -12.93
N ARG A 107 14.58 -0.03 -14.02
CA ARG A 107 14.10 -0.38 -15.37
C ARG A 107 14.69 -1.71 -15.86
N SER A 108 15.97 -1.96 -15.60
CA SER A 108 16.62 -3.23 -15.95
C SER A 108 16.00 -4.44 -15.23
N TRP A 109 15.40 -4.21 -14.06
CA TRP A 109 14.63 -5.20 -13.30
C TRP A 109 13.12 -5.15 -13.59
N ASN A 110 12.71 -4.47 -14.66
CA ASN A 110 11.33 -4.31 -15.12
C ASN A 110 10.37 -3.64 -14.10
N PHE A 111 10.91 -2.94 -13.09
CA PHE A 111 10.14 -1.98 -12.31
C PHE A 111 9.83 -0.74 -13.14
N ASN A 112 8.67 -0.13 -12.91
CA ASN A 112 8.19 1.01 -13.69
C ASN A 112 7.70 2.18 -12.83
N ALA A 113 7.85 2.11 -11.51
CA ALA A 113 7.39 3.16 -10.61
C ALA A 113 8.19 3.24 -9.30
N LEU A 114 8.02 4.35 -8.59
CA LEU A 114 8.57 4.60 -7.26
C LEU A 114 7.44 4.60 -6.21
N GLY A 115 7.67 3.89 -5.11
CA GLY A 115 6.71 3.72 -4.03
C GLY A 115 6.77 4.82 -2.96
N ALA A 116 6.01 4.63 -1.89
CA ALA A 116 6.06 5.47 -0.70
C ALA A 116 7.50 5.59 -0.16
N TRP A 117 7.77 6.72 0.51
CA TRP A 117 9.08 7.10 1.08
C TRP A 117 10.22 7.29 0.07
N THR A 118 9.91 7.40 -1.22
CA THR A 118 10.85 7.90 -2.22
C THR A 118 11.26 9.34 -1.88
N GLY A 119 12.56 9.64 -1.92
CA GLY A 119 13.08 10.98 -1.65
C GLY A 119 12.54 12.04 -2.62
N GLU A 120 12.19 13.22 -2.12
CA GLU A 120 11.57 14.30 -2.91
C GLU A 120 12.44 14.74 -4.10
N GLU A 121 13.76 14.63 -3.98
CA GLU A 121 14.71 14.93 -5.05
C GLU A 121 14.52 14.07 -6.32
N LEU A 122 13.88 12.90 -6.17
CA LEU A 122 13.60 11.96 -7.25
C LEU A 122 12.20 12.12 -7.84
N TRP A 123 11.33 12.96 -7.27
CA TRP A 123 9.99 13.23 -7.79
C TRP A 123 10.01 14.08 -9.07
N GLU A 124 8.93 13.96 -9.86
CA GLU A 124 8.76 14.70 -11.13
C GLU A 124 9.90 14.49 -12.14
N ARG A 125 10.47 13.27 -12.19
CA ARG A 125 11.63 12.94 -13.03
C ARG A 125 11.28 12.10 -14.26
N GLU A 126 11.68 10.85 -14.33
CA GLU A 126 11.46 10.01 -15.52
C GLU A 126 10.71 8.70 -15.19
N MET A 127 10.15 8.62 -13.98
CA MET A 127 9.50 7.42 -13.47
C MET A 127 8.28 7.83 -12.65
N PRO A 128 7.09 7.24 -12.93
CA PRO A 128 5.91 7.43 -12.13
C PRO A 128 6.15 7.16 -10.64
N TYR A 129 5.45 7.88 -9.76
CA TYR A 129 5.67 7.77 -8.32
C TYR A 129 4.39 7.96 -7.50
N THR A 130 4.43 7.48 -6.26
CA THR A 130 3.39 7.68 -5.24
C THR A 130 3.95 8.48 -4.08
N VAL A 131 3.10 9.24 -3.39
CA VAL A 131 3.52 10.11 -2.26
C VAL A 131 2.73 9.75 -1.01
N LEU A 132 3.43 9.61 0.12
CA LEU A 132 2.81 9.44 1.43
C LEU A 132 2.75 10.81 2.14
N LEU A 133 1.54 11.26 2.49
CA LEU A 133 1.33 12.54 3.18
C LEU A 133 1.57 12.43 4.70
N ASN A 134 1.33 11.25 5.28
CA ASN A 134 1.58 10.93 6.68
C ASN A 134 0.80 11.86 7.64
N PHE A 135 -0.49 12.05 7.36
CA PHE A 135 -1.39 12.94 8.08
C PHE A 135 -1.53 12.60 9.57
N VAL A 136 -1.28 11.37 9.99
CA VAL A 136 -1.27 10.98 11.40
C VAL A 136 -0.23 11.77 12.21
N ARG A 137 0.83 12.30 11.58
CA ARG A 137 1.91 13.02 12.27
C ARG A 137 1.74 14.54 12.37
N VAL A 138 0.69 15.12 11.81
CA VAL A 138 0.50 16.59 11.83
C VAL A 138 -0.18 17.10 13.09
N GLY A 139 -0.59 16.20 13.99
CA GLY A 139 -1.21 16.52 15.27
C GLY A 139 -0.76 15.56 16.37
N ASN A 140 -1.38 15.69 17.53
CA ASN A 140 -1.12 14.78 18.64
C ASN A 140 -1.74 13.41 18.34
N LEU A 141 -0.93 12.36 18.48
CA LEU A 141 -1.44 11.00 18.46
C LEU A 141 -2.25 10.72 19.72
N ILE A 142 -3.29 9.90 19.55
CA ILE A 142 -4.03 9.34 20.67
C ILE A 142 -3.13 8.34 21.39
N GLN A 143 -2.93 8.54 22.68
CA GLN A 143 -2.09 7.68 23.52
C GLN A 143 -2.97 6.71 24.30
N GLN A 144 -3.40 5.64 23.63
CA GLN A 144 -4.14 4.53 24.25
C GLN A 144 -3.67 3.20 23.64
N PRO A 145 -3.72 2.07 24.39
CA PRO A 145 -3.42 0.75 23.85
C PRO A 145 -4.23 0.47 22.58
N GLY A 146 -3.58 -0.11 21.56
CA GLY A 146 -4.22 -0.44 20.28
C GLY A 146 -4.61 0.75 19.37
N ILE A 147 -4.44 2.01 19.82
CA ILE A 147 -4.79 3.20 19.03
C ILE A 147 -3.53 3.90 18.52
N GLY A 148 -3.43 4.00 17.20
CA GLY A 148 -2.36 4.67 16.46
C GLY A 148 -2.95 5.64 15.45
N LEU A 149 -3.92 6.44 15.89
CA LEU A 149 -4.75 7.32 15.07
C LEU A 149 -4.62 8.78 15.51
N PRO A 150 -4.90 9.74 14.61
CA PRO A 150 -5.12 11.12 15.00
C PRO A 150 -6.50 11.31 15.64
N ASP A 151 -6.67 12.39 16.40
CA ASP A 151 -8.01 12.83 16.83
C ASP A 151 -8.71 13.57 15.67
N VAL A 152 -9.60 12.87 14.97
CA VAL A 152 -10.36 13.44 13.83
C VAL A 152 -11.35 14.53 14.25
N PHE A 153 -11.61 14.70 15.55
CA PHE A 153 -12.45 15.76 16.09
C PHE A 153 -11.65 17.00 16.48
N ASP A 154 -10.31 16.89 16.53
CA ASP A 154 -9.43 18.00 16.89
C ASP A 154 -9.29 19.01 15.72
N PRO A 155 -9.75 20.27 15.89
CA PRO A 155 -9.59 21.30 14.86
C PRO A 155 -8.12 21.61 14.53
N GLN A 156 -7.18 21.36 15.45
CA GLN A 156 -5.75 21.51 15.19
C GLN A 156 -5.27 20.46 14.18
N TRP A 157 -5.69 19.21 14.33
CA TRP A 157 -5.37 18.15 13.36
C TRP A 157 -5.98 18.47 11.99
N VAL A 158 -7.25 18.90 11.94
CA VAL A 158 -7.91 19.32 10.69
C VAL A 158 -7.15 20.45 9.99
N SER A 159 -6.65 21.42 10.75
CA SER A 159 -5.83 22.51 10.21
C SER A 159 -4.45 22.02 9.75
N GLY A 160 -3.86 21.06 10.47
CA GLY A 160 -2.58 20.45 10.14
C GLY A 160 -2.61 19.63 8.84
N ILE A 161 -3.67 18.86 8.60
CA ILE A 161 -3.81 18.11 7.34
C ILE A 161 -4.01 19.06 6.16
N ASP A 162 -4.74 20.17 6.32
CA ASP A 162 -4.89 21.18 5.27
C ASP A 162 -3.55 21.85 4.95
N ALA A 163 -2.77 22.21 5.97
CA ALA A 163 -1.45 22.80 5.79
C ALA A 163 -0.50 21.84 5.07
N LYS A 164 -0.48 20.56 5.46
CA LYS A 164 0.33 19.52 4.81
C LYS A 164 -0.12 19.26 3.36
N ALA A 165 -1.43 19.20 3.11
CA ALA A 165 -1.97 19.03 1.76
C ALA A 165 -1.62 20.24 0.87
N ARG A 166 -1.69 21.47 1.39
CA ARG A 166 -1.25 22.67 0.66
C ARG A 166 0.23 22.60 0.30
N GLU A 167 1.06 22.21 1.27
CA GLU A 167 2.51 22.14 1.13
C GLU A 167 2.94 21.10 0.09
N VAL A 168 2.31 19.93 0.08
CA VAL A 168 2.73 18.79 -0.76
C VAL A 168 1.86 18.67 -2.00
N ALA A 169 0.55 18.48 -1.84
CA ALA A 169 -0.36 18.26 -2.97
C ALA A 169 -0.45 19.51 -3.87
N GLY A 170 -0.49 20.71 -3.27
CA GLY A 170 -0.48 21.96 -4.03
C GLY A 170 0.76 22.15 -4.93
N LYS A 171 1.94 21.66 -4.52
CA LYS A 171 3.16 21.71 -5.35
C LYS A 171 3.13 20.70 -6.50
N LEU A 172 2.48 19.55 -6.29
CA LEU A 172 2.51 18.41 -7.21
C LEU A 172 1.28 18.29 -8.10
N ALA A 173 0.28 19.17 -7.96
CA ALA A 173 -1.01 19.08 -8.65
C ALA A 173 -0.93 19.02 -10.18
N ASN A 174 0.17 19.51 -10.78
CA ASN A 174 0.37 19.47 -12.24
C ASN A 174 1.32 18.36 -12.70
N SER A 175 1.90 17.59 -11.79
CA SER A 175 2.79 16.48 -12.12
C SER A 175 2.06 15.48 -12.99
N LYS A 176 2.66 15.05 -14.10
CA LYS A 176 2.11 13.98 -14.94
C LYS A 176 2.61 12.59 -14.54
N GLN A 177 3.56 12.55 -13.61
CA GLN A 177 4.20 11.33 -13.15
C GLN A 177 3.70 10.90 -11.78
N LEU A 178 3.06 11.79 -11.04
CA LEU A 178 2.42 11.41 -9.80
C LEU A 178 1.21 10.52 -10.13
N ILE A 179 1.14 9.37 -9.47
CA ILE A 179 0.02 8.44 -9.57
C ILE A 179 -1.08 8.84 -8.59
N GLY A 180 -0.69 9.17 -7.36
CA GLY A 180 -1.61 9.51 -6.29
C GLY A 180 -0.95 9.61 -4.92
N TYR A 181 -1.79 9.90 -3.93
CA TYR A 181 -1.39 10.10 -2.54
C TYR A 181 -1.89 8.97 -1.64
N PHE A 182 -0.99 8.41 -0.83
CA PHE A 182 -1.37 7.71 0.39
C PHE A 182 -1.58 8.74 1.49
N THR A 183 -2.66 8.61 2.27
CA THR A 183 -2.91 9.50 3.42
C THR A 183 -1.96 9.16 4.57
N ASP A 184 -1.84 7.87 4.87
CA ASP A 184 -1.08 7.32 6.01
C ASP A 184 -0.60 5.89 5.75
N ASN A 185 0.04 5.28 6.76
CA ASN A 185 0.55 3.90 6.71
C ASN A 185 0.18 3.12 7.97
N GLU A 186 -0.47 1.96 7.80
CA GLU A 186 -0.72 0.95 8.84
C GLU A 186 -1.22 1.53 10.18
N LEU A 187 -2.23 2.40 10.09
CA LEU A 187 -2.85 2.98 11.28
C LEU A 187 -3.46 1.89 12.18
N SER A 188 -3.31 2.04 13.50
CA SER A 188 -3.92 1.10 14.47
C SER A 188 -5.30 1.60 14.89
N TRP A 189 -6.34 0.97 14.34
CA TRP A 189 -7.73 1.41 14.48
C TRP A 189 -8.46 0.90 15.73
N ALA A 190 -7.79 0.20 16.66
CA ALA A 190 -8.38 -0.45 17.84
C ALA A 190 -9.68 -1.23 17.53
N GLN A 191 -9.56 -2.13 16.56
CA GLN A 191 -10.66 -2.93 16.04
C GLN A 191 -10.81 -4.18 16.91
N LEU A 192 -12.00 -4.42 17.42
CA LEU A 192 -12.28 -5.64 18.19
C LEU A 192 -12.62 -6.81 17.28
N GLU A 193 -13.29 -6.53 16.16
CA GLU A 193 -13.66 -7.53 15.15
C GLU A 193 -13.04 -7.16 13.80
N THR A 194 -12.39 -8.13 13.18
CA THR A 194 -11.82 -8.07 11.83
C THR A 194 -12.03 -9.41 11.14
N PRO A 195 -11.79 -9.55 9.83
CA PRO A 195 -11.78 -10.87 9.20
C PRO A 195 -10.81 -11.88 9.86
N ASP A 196 -9.76 -11.39 10.52
CA ASP A 196 -8.74 -12.20 11.18
C ASP A 196 -9.00 -12.37 12.70
N GLN A 197 -9.98 -11.66 13.28
CA GLN A 197 -10.24 -11.62 14.73
C GLN A 197 -11.74 -11.52 15.03
N THR A 198 -12.26 -12.42 15.88
CA THR A 198 -13.67 -12.39 16.33
C THR A 198 -13.73 -12.26 17.84
N VAL A 199 -14.84 -11.70 18.34
CA VAL A 199 -15.11 -11.54 19.76
C VAL A 199 -16.10 -12.60 20.23
N ASP A 200 -15.88 -13.15 21.43
CA ASP A 200 -16.88 -13.99 22.08
C ASP A 200 -18.01 -13.13 22.63
N SER A 201 -19.11 -13.04 21.88
CA SER A 201 -20.31 -12.28 22.25
C SER A 201 -21.03 -12.76 23.52
N SER A 202 -20.60 -13.88 24.14
CA SER A 202 -21.09 -14.33 25.44
C SER A 202 -20.41 -13.64 26.62
N LEU A 203 -19.26 -12.98 26.40
CA LEU A 203 -18.54 -12.24 27.42
C LEU A 203 -19.06 -10.81 27.53
N LEU A 204 -18.89 -10.21 28.72
CA LEU A 204 -19.10 -8.78 28.93
C LEU A 204 -17.78 -8.01 28.88
N LEU A 205 -16.70 -8.63 29.36
CA LEU A 205 -15.35 -8.09 29.43
C LEU A 205 -14.36 -9.18 28.97
N ASP A 206 -13.32 -8.77 28.25
CA ASP A 206 -12.25 -9.66 27.78
C ASP A 206 -10.88 -9.04 28.10
N PRO A 207 -10.10 -9.59 29.05
CA PRO A 207 -8.76 -9.11 29.38
C PRO A 207 -7.69 -9.57 28.38
N SER A 208 -8.03 -10.38 27.38
CA SER A 208 -7.11 -10.84 26.33
C SER A 208 -7.09 -9.92 25.09
N LEU A 209 -8.02 -8.97 25.02
CA LEU A 209 -8.15 -8.00 23.94
C LEU A 209 -7.81 -6.60 24.42
N ASP A 210 -7.15 -5.83 23.56
CA ASP A 210 -6.99 -4.39 23.77
C ASP A 210 -8.36 -3.69 23.72
N PRO A 211 -8.57 -2.61 24.53
CA PRO A 211 -9.76 -1.78 24.45
C PRO A 211 -10.08 -1.29 23.03
N GLY A 212 -11.36 -1.32 22.67
CA GLY A 212 -11.83 -0.80 21.37
C GLY A 212 -11.71 0.73 21.27
N LEU A 213 -11.76 1.24 20.04
CA LEU A 213 -11.72 2.67 19.71
C LEU A 213 -12.59 3.56 20.62
N LEU A 214 -13.88 3.25 20.79
CA LEU A 214 -14.80 4.04 21.61
C LEU A 214 -14.36 4.07 23.07
N GLN A 215 -14.06 2.91 23.67
CA GLN A 215 -13.55 2.82 25.04
C GLN A 215 -12.24 3.60 25.21
N GLY A 216 -11.34 3.58 24.22
CA GLY A 216 -10.12 4.37 24.24
C GLY A 216 -10.41 5.88 24.26
N PHE A 217 -11.35 6.35 23.42
CA PHE A 217 -11.75 7.76 23.36
C PHE A 217 -12.47 8.24 24.63
N LEU A 218 -13.36 7.42 25.19
CA LEU A 218 -14.08 7.71 26.44
C LEU A 218 -13.12 7.84 27.64
N SER A 219 -11.91 7.31 27.53
CA SER A 219 -10.87 7.28 28.56
C SER A 219 -9.73 8.29 28.33
N LEU A 220 -9.86 9.18 27.34
CA LEU A 220 -8.93 10.29 27.13
C LEU A 220 -9.07 11.38 28.22
N GLU A 221 -8.13 12.34 28.21
CA GLU A 221 -8.23 13.53 29.06
C GLU A 221 -9.40 14.42 28.62
N THR A 222 -10.07 15.03 29.60
CA THR A 222 -11.35 15.76 29.40
C THR A 222 -11.27 16.99 28.49
N ASP A 223 -10.07 17.53 28.29
CA ASP A 223 -9.77 18.65 27.41
C ASP A 223 -9.57 18.23 25.94
N ARG A 224 -9.52 16.93 25.65
CA ARG A 224 -9.39 16.41 24.29
C ARG A 224 -10.71 16.53 23.53
N PRO A 225 -10.73 17.10 22.31
CA PRO A 225 -11.93 17.16 21.48
C PRO A 225 -12.57 15.78 21.24
N GLY A 226 -11.75 14.75 21.01
CA GLY A 226 -12.20 13.38 20.84
C GLY A 226 -12.90 12.81 22.07
N TYR A 227 -12.44 13.13 23.28
CA TYR A 227 -13.11 12.74 24.52
C TYR A 227 -14.54 13.28 24.54
N GLN A 228 -14.69 14.58 24.28
CA GLN A 228 -15.98 15.26 24.30
C GLN A 228 -16.92 14.69 23.23
N ALA A 229 -16.39 14.47 22.02
CA ALA A 229 -17.14 13.88 20.92
C ALA A 229 -17.63 12.45 21.24
N ALA A 230 -16.79 11.61 21.86
CA ALA A 230 -17.16 10.25 22.23
C ALA A 230 -18.22 10.20 23.33
N TRP A 231 -18.08 11.01 24.39
CA TRP A 231 -19.09 11.11 25.44
C TRP A 231 -20.42 11.67 24.93
N GLN A 232 -20.39 12.68 24.08
CA GLN A 232 -21.59 13.21 23.43
C GLN A 232 -22.25 12.14 22.55
N PHE A 233 -21.46 11.42 21.75
CA PHE A 233 -21.94 10.36 20.87
C PHE A 233 -22.64 9.24 21.65
N VAL A 234 -21.99 8.71 22.68
CA VAL A 234 -22.51 7.56 23.42
C VAL A 234 -23.73 7.97 24.25
N LEU A 235 -23.68 9.08 24.98
CA LEU A 235 -24.82 9.51 25.81
C LEU A 235 -26.06 9.84 24.97
N ALA A 236 -25.90 10.37 23.75
CA ALA A 236 -27.01 10.59 22.84
C ALA A 236 -27.75 9.30 22.46
N ARG A 237 -27.06 8.16 22.43
CA ARG A 237 -27.63 6.84 22.15
C ARG A 237 -28.32 6.22 23.37
N HIS A 238 -27.97 6.70 24.57
CA HIS A 238 -28.46 6.21 25.85
C HIS A 238 -29.23 7.27 26.65
N GLN A 239 -30.12 8.00 25.99
CA GLN A 239 -31.06 8.93 26.62
C GLN A 239 -30.40 10.03 27.48
N GLN A 240 -29.17 10.43 27.14
CA GLN A 240 -28.37 11.38 27.91
C GLN A 240 -28.14 10.93 29.36
N ASN A 241 -28.09 9.62 29.63
CA ASN A 241 -28.08 9.06 30.97
C ASN A 241 -27.02 7.97 31.15
N LEU A 242 -26.11 8.18 32.10
CA LEU A 242 -25.02 7.26 32.41
C LEU A 242 -25.50 5.91 32.99
N ALA A 243 -26.56 5.92 33.81
CA ALA A 243 -27.13 4.69 34.36
C ALA A 243 -27.82 3.86 33.27
N GLN A 244 -28.42 4.50 32.27
CA GLN A 244 -28.96 3.82 31.09
C GLN A 244 -27.83 3.20 30.27
N LEU A 245 -26.75 3.95 30.02
CA LEU A 245 -25.53 3.42 29.38
C LEU A 245 -24.99 2.17 30.10
N SER A 246 -24.83 2.25 31.42
CA SER A 246 -24.36 1.12 32.24
C SER A 246 -25.29 -0.09 32.13
N THR A 247 -26.61 0.14 32.09
CA THR A 247 -27.62 -0.92 31.92
C THR A 247 -27.53 -1.57 30.55
N ASP A 248 -27.48 -0.79 29.48
CA ASP A 248 -27.47 -1.27 28.11
C ASP A 248 -26.18 -2.02 27.79
N TRP A 249 -25.04 -1.57 28.33
CA TRP A 249 -23.77 -2.27 28.21
C TRP A 249 -23.61 -3.42 29.20
N GLN A 250 -24.49 -3.56 30.19
CA GLN A 250 -24.36 -4.56 31.28
C GLN A 250 -23.01 -4.48 32.00
N VAL A 251 -22.39 -3.30 32.04
CA VAL A 251 -21.11 -3.04 32.71
C VAL A 251 -21.32 -1.89 33.69
N GLU A 252 -20.84 -2.05 34.92
CA GLU A 252 -20.96 -1.02 35.96
C GLU A 252 -20.15 0.22 35.59
N ILE A 253 -20.84 1.30 35.20
CA ILE A 253 -20.24 2.59 34.84
C ILE A 253 -20.78 3.64 35.80
N ALA A 254 -20.18 3.69 36.99
CA ALA A 254 -20.56 4.68 38.01
C ALA A 254 -20.08 6.09 37.66
N SER A 255 -19.00 6.22 36.88
CA SER A 255 -18.44 7.50 36.44
C SER A 255 -17.53 7.30 35.22
N PRO A 256 -17.16 8.38 34.50
CA PRO A 256 -16.12 8.29 33.47
C PRO A 256 -14.79 7.68 33.97
N GLU A 257 -14.46 7.88 35.24
CA GLU A 257 -13.24 7.33 35.85
C GLU A 257 -13.27 5.80 35.95
N SER A 258 -14.44 5.17 36.13
CA SER A 258 -14.51 3.70 36.19
C SER A 258 -14.21 3.06 34.82
N LEU A 259 -14.61 3.71 33.72
CA LEU A 259 -14.21 3.31 32.37
C LEU A 259 -12.71 3.52 32.15
N LYS A 260 -12.17 4.66 32.59
CA LYS A 260 -10.73 4.94 32.49
C LYS A 260 -9.88 3.88 33.19
N GLN A 261 -10.31 3.41 34.35
CA GLN A 261 -9.66 2.33 35.10
C GLN A 261 -9.78 0.95 34.43
N LEU A 262 -10.86 0.67 33.69
CA LEU A 262 -10.96 -0.54 32.86
C LEU A 262 -9.98 -0.48 31.69
N THR A 263 -9.96 0.65 30.97
CA THR A 263 -9.05 0.88 29.84
C THR A 263 -7.59 0.80 30.29
N SER A 264 -7.21 1.42 31.40
CA SER A 264 -5.83 1.41 31.90
C SER A 264 -5.33 0.03 32.33
N ARG A 265 -6.26 -0.89 32.64
CA ARG A 265 -5.94 -2.30 32.93
C ARG A 265 -5.86 -3.16 31.67
N GLY A 266 -6.11 -2.60 30.48
CA GLY A 266 -6.13 -3.35 29.23
C GLY A 266 -7.29 -4.33 29.14
N VAL A 267 -8.44 -4.01 29.75
CA VAL A 267 -9.63 -4.88 29.71
C VAL A 267 -10.62 -4.30 28.69
N ALA A 268 -10.87 -5.02 27.60
CA ALA A 268 -11.86 -4.64 26.61
C ALA A 268 -13.28 -4.91 27.12
N ILE A 269 -14.19 -3.98 26.86
CA ILE A 269 -15.64 -4.24 26.95
C ILE A 269 -16.07 -4.96 25.66
N VAL A 270 -16.83 -6.04 25.80
CA VAL A 270 -17.27 -6.88 24.67
C VAL A 270 -18.74 -7.30 24.77
N SER A 271 -19.48 -6.70 25.69
CA SER A 271 -20.93 -6.89 25.75
C SER A 271 -21.61 -6.45 24.45
N SER A 272 -22.71 -7.10 24.10
CA SER A 272 -23.44 -6.82 22.86
C SER A 272 -23.88 -5.35 22.72
N GLY A 273 -24.31 -4.73 23.83
CA GLY A 273 -24.64 -3.30 23.87
C GLY A 273 -23.46 -2.40 23.56
N TYR A 274 -22.29 -2.68 24.15
CA TYR A 274 -21.07 -1.94 23.85
C TYR A 274 -20.59 -2.17 22.41
N LEU A 275 -20.58 -3.40 21.92
CA LEU A 275 -20.12 -3.72 20.56
C LEU A 275 -20.94 -2.97 19.49
N ALA A 276 -22.25 -2.80 19.72
CA ALA A 276 -23.10 -2.01 18.84
C ALA A 276 -22.69 -0.53 18.78
N ASP A 277 -22.29 0.06 19.92
CA ASP A 277 -21.82 1.45 19.98
C ASP A 277 -20.40 1.61 19.47
N GLN A 278 -19.52 0.65 19.77
CA GLN A 278 -18.17 0.57 19.23
C GLN A 278 -18.21 0.54 17.70
N ALA A 279 -19.06 -0.29 17.10
CA ALA A 279 -19.22 -0.34 15.63
C ALA A 279 -19.76 0.98 15.07
N ALA A 280 -20.76 1.57 15.73
CA ALA A 280 -21.33 2.84 15.31
C ALA A 280 -20.30 4.01 15.41
N PHE A 281 -19.49 4.03 16.47
CA PHE A 281 -18.43 5.02 16.67
C PHE A 281 -17.29 4.83 15.67
N SER A 282 -16.85 3.59 15.43
CA SER A 282 -15.86 3.26 14.40
C SER A 282 -16.32 3.69 13.01
N THR A 283 -17.61 3.52 12.69
CA THR A 283 -18.20 4.00 11.43
C THR A 283 -18.10 5.52 11.31
N LEU A 284 -18.53 6.25 12.35
CA LEU A 284 -18.45 7.72 12.38
C LEU A 284 -17.00 8.20 12.24
N PHE A 285 -16.09 7.59 13.00
CA PHE A 285 -14.68 7.93 13.02
C PHE A 285 -14.03 7.70 11.65
N ALA A 286 -14.24 6.52 11.05
CA ALA A 286 -13.68 6.17 9.74
C ALA A 286 -14.20 7.09 8.63
N GLN A 287 -15.51 7.37 8.60
CA GLN A 287 -16.09 8.32 7.65
C GLN A 287 -15.42 9.69 7.76
N ARG A 288 -15.30 10.20 9.00
CA ARG A 288 -14.69 11.50 9.26
C ARG A 288 -13.21 11.53 8.84
N TYR A 289 -12.45 10.48 9.11
CA TYR A 289 -11.06 10.38 8.68
C TYR A 289 -10.92 10.45 7.15
N PHE A 290 -11.62 9.59 6.41
CA PHE A 290 -11.50 9.54 4.94
C PHE A 290 -12.04 10.82 4.29
N GLU A 291 -13.15 11.38 4.77
CA GLU A 291 -13.71 12.62 4.24
C GLU A 291 -12.79 13.82 4.46
N LEU A 292 -12.25 13.99 5.67
CA LEU A 292 -11.39 15.13 5.99
C LEU A 292 -10.06 15.09 5.23
N THR A 293 -9.42 13.92 5.17
CA THR A 293 -8.15 13.74 4.47
C THR A 293 -8.31 13.92 2.96
N ALA A 294 -9.35 13.34 2.36
CA ALA A 294 -9.67 13.53 0.94
C ALA A 294 -10.03 14.98 0.60
N ALA A 295 -10.85 15.63 1.43
CA ALA A 295 -11.23 17.03 1.23
C ALA A 295 -10.02 17.97 1.32
N ALA A 296 -9.05 17.69 2.20
CA ALA A 296 -7.80 18.44 2.29
C ALA A 296 -6.97 18.30 1.01
N ILE A 297 -6.83 17.09 0.45
CA ILE A 297 -6.13 16.85 -0.83
C ILE A 297 -6.86 17.56 -1.98
N HIS A 298 -8.17 17.31 -2.15
CA HIS A 298 -8.99 17.86 -3.23
C HIS A 298 -9.11 19.39 -3.25
N ARG A 299 -8.75 20.07 -2.16
CA ARG A 299 -8.66 21.52 -2.12
C ARG A 299 -7.49 22.06 -2.94
N TYR A 300 -6.39 21.31 -3.03
CA TYR A 300 -5.15 21.73 -3.70
C TYR A 300 -4.82 20.89 -4.93
N ASP A 301 -5.35 19.67 -5.03
CA ASP A 301 -5.17 18.77 -6.15
C ASP A 301 -6.44 17.94 -6.39
N ARG A 302 -7.09 18.16 -7.54
CA ARG A 302 -8.28 17.41 -7.97
C ARG A 302 -7.99 16.39 -9.07
N HIS A 303 -6.73 16.27 -9.46
CA HIS A 303 -6.31 15.51 -10.62
C HIS A 303 -5.88 14.09 -10.25
N HIS A 304 -5.11 13.98 -9.16
CA HIS A 304 -4.48 12.74 -8.74
C HIS A 304 -5.36 11.88 -7.84
N LEU A 305 -5.11 10.57 -7.88
CA LEU A 305 -5.88 9.58 -7.16
C LEU A 305 -5.58 9.61 -5.65
N ILE A 306 -6.59 9.31 -4.84
CA ILE A 306 -6.42 9.03 -3.41
C ILE A 306 -6.30 7.53 -3.21
N LEU A 307 -5.15 7.10 -2.70
CA LEU A 307 -4.72 5.70 -2.64
C LEU A 307 -4.99 5.04 -1.28
N GLY A 308 -5.69 5.70 -0.35
CA GLY A 308 -5.98 5.18 0.99
C GLY A 308 -4.81 5.24 1.97
N CYS A 309 -4.86 4.44 3.04
CA CYS A 309 -3.97 4.52 4.22
C CYS A 309 -3.16 3.23 4.52
N ARG A 310 -2.85 2.45 3.48
CA ARG A 310 -1.93 1.28 3.47
C ARG A 310 -2.16 0.32 4.64
N PHE A 311 -3.26 -0.43 4.61
CA PHE A 311 -3.63 -1.36 5.69
C PHE A 311 -2.68 -2.56 5.75
N GLY A 312 -2.10 -2.85 6.93
CA GLY A 312 -1.27 -4.04 7.17
C GLY A 312 -2.07 -5.34 7.33
N ALA A 313 -3.36 -5.22 7.61
CA ALA A 313 -4.31 -6.33 7.67
C ALA A 313 -5.73 -5.82 7.33
N PRO A 314 -6.62 -6.69 6.81
CA PRO A 314 -8.01 -6.37 6.58
C PRO A 314 -8.65 -5.67 7.78
N PRO A 315 -9.17 -4.45 7.62
CA PRO A 315 -9.81 -3.75 8.71
C PRO A 315 -11.21 -4.33 9.02
N SER A 316 -11.89 -3.74 9.98
CA SER A 316 -13.27 -4.05 10.35
C SER A 316 -14.23 -3.62 9.24
N ARG A 317 -15.45 -4.16 9.28
CA ARG A 317 -16.51 -3.84 8.33
C ARG A 317 -16.82 -2.33 8.27
N GLU A 318 -16.77 -1.66 9.41
CA GLU A 318 -17.07 -0.22 9.55
C GLU A 318 -16.08 0.63 8.75
N ILE A 319 -14.80 0.27 8.81
CA ILE A 319 -13.73 0.96 8.08
C ILE A 319 -13.81 0.63 6.60
N PHE A 320 -14.10 -0.63 6.25
CA PHE A 320 -14.35 -1.03 4.86
C PHE A 320 -15.45 -0.18 4.20
N GLN A 321 -16.57 0.03 4.88
CA GLN A 321 -17.70 0.80 4.35
C GLN A 321 -17.40 2.29 4.17
N ALA A 322 -16.39 2.82 4.88
CA ALA A 322 -15.95 4.19 4.76
C ALA A 322 -14.98 4.40 3.56
N MET A 323 -14.33 3.34 3.07
CA MET A 323 -13.46 3.38 1.89
C MET A 323 -14.29 3.34 0.60
N ARG A 324 -14.64 4.53 0.08
CA ARG A 324 -15.41 4.68 -1.16
C ARG A 324 -15.04 5.96 -1.90
N HIS A 325 -15.25 5.99 -3.21
CA HIS A 325 -15.16 7.21 -4.00
C HIS A 325 -16.24 8.23 -3.52
N PRO A 326 -15.95 9.55 -3.44
CA PRO A 326 -14.73 10.24 -3.86
C PRO A 326 -13.65 10.36 -2.77
N TRP A 327 -13.71 9.59 -1.69
CA TRP A 327 -12.75 9.68 -0.59
C TRP A 327 -11.54 8.76 -0.74
N VAL A 328 -11.75 7.63 -1.42
CA VAL A 328 -10.72 6.66 -1.77
C VAL A 328 -11.00 6.19 -3.20
N ASP A 329 -10.03 6.34 -4.09
CA ASP A 329 -10.12 5.87 -5.48
C ASP A 329 -9.49 4.49 -5.66
N VAL A 330 -8.44 4.21 -4.89
CA VAL A 330 -7.71 2.94 -4.86
C VAL A 330 -7.52 2.52 -3.40
N VAL A 331 -7.86 1.27 -3.07
CA VAL A 331 -7.57 0.70 -1.75
C VAL A 331 -6.12 0.22 -1.73
N SER A 332 -5.34 0.68 -0.76
CA SER A 332 -3.98 0.20 -0.55
C SER A 332 -3.89 -0.79 0.60
N ALA A 333 -3.30 -1.95 0.35
CA ALA A 333 -3.05 -2.99 1.34
C ALA A 333 -1.59 -3.41 1.31
N ASN A 334 -0.95 -3.48 2.48
CA ASN A 334 0.35 -4.11 2.64
C ASN A 334 0.11 -5.60 2.90
N ASN A 335 0.82 -6.47 2.20
CA ASN A 335 0.70 -7.90 2.40
C ASN A 335 2.05 -8.59 2.32
N TYR A 336 2.42 -9.25 3.42
CA TYR A 336 3.65 -10.04 3.57
C TYR A 336 3.32 -11.52 3.80
N ARG A 337 2.29 -12.04 3.10
CA ARG A 337 1.76 -13.40 3.26
C ARG A 337 1.60 -14.10 1.91
N TYR A 338 1.71 -15.42 1.89
CA TYR A 338 1.61 -16.20 0.66
C TYR A 338 0.18 -16.22 0.08
N GLU A 339 -0.83 -16.02 0.91
CA GLU A 339 -2.25 -15.90 0.55
C GLU A 339 -2.62 -14.49 0.05
N MET A 340 -1.71 -13.80 -0.64
CA MET A 340 -1.95 -12.42 -1.10
C MET A 340 -3.23 -12.30 -1.92
N PHE A 341 -3.49 -13.23 -2.85
CA PHE A 341 -4.70 -13.22 -3.66
C PHE A 341 -5.97 -13.22 -2.80
N ASP A 342 -6.06 -14.14 -1.83
CA ASP A 342 -7.24 -14.27 -0.96
C ASP A 342 -7.43 -13.03 -0.10
N ARG A 343 -6.32 -12.44 0.37
CA ARG A 343 -6.38 -11.21 1.14
C ARG A 343 -6.86 -10.03 0.29
N MET A 344 -6.41 -9.91 -0.97
CA MET A 344 -6.94 -8.90 -1.90
C MET A 344 -8.43 -9.13 -2.18
N ASP A 345 -8.90 -10.37 -2.22
CA ASP A 345 -10.33 -10.67 -2.39
C ASP A 345 -11.15 -10.14 -1.20
N ILE A 346 -10.67 -10.28 0.03
CA ILE A 346 -11.33 -9.68 1.22
C ILE A 346 -11.53 -8.17 1.03
N TYR A 347 -10.50 -7.43 0.61
CA TYR A 347 -10.63 -5.98 0.35
C TYR A 347 -11.61 -5.70 -0.79
N TYR A 348 -11.58 -6.49 -1.86
CA TYR A 348 -12.41 -6.26 -3.04
C TYR A 348 -13.88 -6.57 -2.81
N GLN A 349 -14.21 -7.65 -2.10
CA GLN A 349 -15.58 -7.99 -1.76
C GLN A 349 -16.23 -6.95 -0.85
N ASN A 350 -15.43 -6.25 -0.04
CA ASN A 350 -15.93 -5.23 0.88
C ASN A 350 -16.01 -3.82 0.27
N THR A 351 -15.17 -3.50 -0.73
CA THR A 351 -15.07 -2.12 -1.26
C THR A 351 -15.47 -1.99 -2.73
N HIS A 352 -15.32 -3.05 -3.52
CA HIS A 352 -15.43 -3.06 -4.99
C HIS A 352 -14.52 -2.04 -5.70
N LEU A 353 -13.53 -1.50 -5.01
CA LEU A 353 -12.53 -0.57 -5.55
C LEU A 353 -11.30 -1.33 -6.07
N PRO A 354 -10.54 -0.73 -7.00
CA PRO A 354 -9.24 -1.28 -7.38
C PRO A 354 -8.28 -1.29 -6.20
N ILE A 355 -7.37 -2.28 -6.17
CA ILE A 355 -6.46 -2.52 -5.06
C ILE A 355 -5.01 -2.42 -5.51
N LEU A 356 -4.22 -1.63 -4.79
CA LEU A 356 -2.77 -1.59 -4.91
C LEU A 356 -2.16 -2.33 -3.71
N ASN A 357 -1.38 -3.39 -3.97
CA ASN A 357 -0.54 -3.93 -2.92
C ASN A 357 0.62 -2.97 -2.64
N SER A 358 0.54 -2.21 -1.57
CA SER A 358 1.40 -1.05 -1.32
C SER A 358 2.73 -1.39 -0.63
N GLU A 359 2.87 -2.63 -0.15
CA GLU A 359 4.12 -3.27 0.28
C GLU A 359 4.05 -4.79 0.16
N PHE A 360 5.13 -5.38 -0.34
CA PHE A 360 5.35 -6.83 -0.36
C PHE A 360 6.83 -7.12 -0.27
N SER A 361 7.17 -8.15 0.50
CA SER A 361 8.45 -8.82 0.45
C SER A 361 8.26 -10.26 0.90
N TRP A 362 8.92 -11.19 0.23
CA TRP A 362 8.93 -12.58 0.66
C TRP A 362 9.92 -12.85 1.79
N VAL A 363 10.67 -11.86 2.27
CA VAL A 363 11.65 -12.02 3.36
C VAL A 363 10.98 -12.22 4.74
N TYR A 364 9.67 -12.00 4.83
CA TYR A 364 8.92 -12.14 6.07
C TYR A 364 8.74 -13.62 6.50
N GLY A 365 8.61 -13.87 7.80
CA GLY A 365 8.53 -15.23 8.38
C GLY A 365 7.40 -16.12 7.84
N HIS A 366 6.35 -15.53 7.26
CA HIS A 366 5.26 -16.25 6.61
C HIS A 366 5.68 -17.03 5.35
N PHE A 367 6.82 -16.69 4.73
CA PHE A 367 7.34 -17.40 3.57
C PHE A 367 8.44 -18.42 3.92
N THR A 368 9.06 -18.30 5.10
CA THR A 368 10.20 -19.13 5.51
C THR A 368 9.81 -20.28 6.44
N GLY A 369 8.73 -20.11 7.23
CA GLY A 369 8.49 -20.87 8.46
C GLY A 369 7.54 -22.06 8.40
N ARG A 370 6.81 -22.30 7.30
CA ARG A 370 5.92 -23.48 7.19
C ARG A 370 6.03 -24.12 5.80
N PRO A 371 6.13 -25.46 5.72
CA PRO A 371 5.86 -26.16 4.48
C PRO A 371 4.42 -25.90 4.04
N LEU A 372 4.16 -25.76 2.74
CA LEU A 372 2.78 -25.71 2.24
C LEU A 372 2.10 -27.08 2.45
N PRO A 373 0.76 -27.15 2.58
CA PRO A 373 0.05 -28.42 2.82
C PRO A 373 0.32 -29.52 1.78
N GLU A 374 0.73 -29.13 0.57
CA GLU A 374 1.06 -30.04 -0.56
C GLU A 374 2.57 -30.22 -0.77
N GLU A 375 3.41 -29.65 0.10
CA GLU A 375 4.87 -29.71 -0.04
C GLU A 375 5.40 -31.11 0.32
N PRO A 376 6.20 -31.75 -0.56
CA PRO A 376 6.88 -33.00 -0.24
C PRO A 376 7.79 -32.84 0.99
N GLU A 377 7.95 -33.89 1.81
CA GLU A 377 8.94 -33.95 2.91
C GLU A 377 10.39 -33.97 2.37
N THR A 378 10.81 -32.88 1.72
CA THR A 378 12.17 -32.69 1.21
C THR A 378 12.85 -31.58 2.00
N GLU A 379 14.15 -31.74 2.26
CA GLU A 379 14.96 -30.74 2.98
C GLU A 379 15.21 -29.49 2.13
N ARG A 380 14.22 -28.61 2.02
CA ARG A 380 14.42 -27.27 1.42
C ARG A 380 15.05 -26.34 2.45
N SER A 381 15.98 -25.49 2.00
CA SER A 381 16.50 -24.40 2.83
C SER A 381 15.43 -23.32 3.03
N ALA A 382 15.55 -22.53 4.10
CA ALA A 382 14.64 -21.40 4.36
C ALA A 382 14.60 -20.41 3.18
N THR A 383 15.75 -20.15 2.53
CA THR A 383 15.85 -19.28 1.36
C THR A 383 15.18 -19.87 0.12
N GLN A 384 15.25 -21.19 -0.09
CA GLN A 384 14.57 -21.85 -1.20
C GLN A 384 13.04 -21.74 -1.03
N ARG A 385 12.53 -22.09 0.16
CA ARG A 385 11.09 -21.91 0.48
C ARG A 385 10.64 -20.47 0.30
N MET A 386 11.43 -19.52 0.80
CA MET A 386 11.16 -18.09 0.68
C MET A 386 10.95 -17.65 -0.78
N LEU A 387 11.88 -18.00 -1.66
CA LEU A 387 11.83 -17.61 -3.07
C LEU A 387 10.70 -18.32 -3.80
N GLU A 388 10.53 -19.62 -3.58
CA GLU A 388 9.46 -20.42 -4.21
C GLU A 388 8.07 -19.91 -3.80
N HIS A 389 7.81 -19.76 -2.50
CA HIS A 389 6.52 -19.27 -2.01
C HIS A 389 6.29 -17.81 -2.39
N GLY A 390 7.34 -16.98 -2.35
CA GLY A 390 7.29 -15.59 -2.76
C GLY A 390 6.92 -15.43 -4.23
N GLU A 391 7.56 -16.22 -5.10
CA GLU A 391 7.27 -16.27 -6.53
C GLU A 391 5.81 -16.72 -6.78
N GLN A 392 5.40 -17.83 -6.19
CA GLN A 392 4.04 -18.37 -6.36
C GLN A 392 2.98 -17.39 -5.88
N ALA A 393 3.17 -16.77 -4.71
CA ALA A 393 2.24 -15.80 -4.14
C ALA A 393 2.06 -14.58 -5.05
N LEU A 394 3.16 -14.02 -5.57
CA LEU A 394 3.10 -12.83 -6.41
C LEU A 394 2.47 -13.12 -7.79
N GLN A 395 2.79 -14.25 -8.40
CA GLN A 395 2.17 -14.69 -9.67
C GLN A 395 0.68 -14.94 -9.51
N ARG A 396 0.27 -15.61 -8.43
CA ARG A 396 -1.14 -15.82 -8.12
C ARG A 396 -1.84 -14.47 -7.92
N ALA A 397 -1.24 -13.55 -7.17
CA ALA A 397 -1.79 -12.22 -6.93
C ALA A 397 -2.02 -11.43 -8.23
N PHE A 398 -1.11 -11.52 -9.22
CA PHE A 398 -1.28 -10.85 -10.52
C PHE A 398 -2.55 -11.26 -11.27
N GLN A 399 -3.12 -12.44 -10.97
CA GLN A 399 -4.37 -12.92 -11.56
C GLN A 399 -5.62 -12.28 -10.91
N HIS A 400 -5.49 -11.63 -9.74
CA HIS A 400 -6.63 -11.06 -9.02
C HIS A 400 -7.22 -9.87 -9.77
N PRO A 401 -8.52 -9.87 -10.17
CA PRO A 401 -9.10 -8.90 -11.09
C PRO A 401 -9.07 -7.45 -10.58
N ALA A 402 -9.02 -7.24 -9.27
CA ALA A 402 -8.92 -5.90 -8.68
C ALA A 402 -7.49 -5.42 -8.42
N LEU A 403 -6.48 -6.31 -8.48
CA LEU A 403 -5.10 -5.92 -8.22
C LEU A 403 -4.53 -5.15 -9.42
N ILE A 404 -4.22 -3.86 -9.24
CA ILE A 404 -3.69 -2.98 -10.30
C ILE A 404 -2.16 -2.86 -10.29
N GLY A 405 -1.50 -3.47 -9.30
CA GLY A 405 -0.05 -3.51 -9.19
C GLY A 405 0.42 -3.86 -7.78
N TYR A 406 1.74 -3.85 -7.60
CA TYR A 406 2.39 -4.09 -6.31
C TYR A 406 3.62 -3.20 -6.10
N THR A 407 3.99 -2.98 -4.83
CA THR A 407 5.22 -2.30 -4.44
C THR A 407 6.12 -3.24 -3.64
N TRP A 408 7.36 -3.45 -4.07
CA TRP A 408 8.37 -4.16 -3.31
C TRP A 408 8.84 -3.33 -2.11
N TYR A 409 8.83 -3.92 -0.91
CA TYR A 409 9.48 -3.37 0.26
C TYR A 409 10.82 -4.10 0.45
N ARG A 410 11.96 -3.52 0.10
CA ARG A 410 12.25 -2.08 -0.17
C ARG A 410 13.53 -1.92 -1.02
N TRP A 411 13.90 -0.68 -1.36
CA TRP A 411 15.11 -0.40 -2.15
C TRP A 411 16.39 -0.94 -1.51
N VAL A 412 16.70 -0.50 -0.29
CA VAL A 412 17.96 -0.82 0.41
C VAL A 412 17.69 -1.53 1.73
N ASP A 413 18.61 -2.41 2.13
CA ASP A 413 18.62 -3.07 3.44
C ASP A 413 18.58 -2.06 4.61
N LEU A 414 18.09 -2.51 5.76
CA LEU A 414 18.14 -1.76 7.01
C LEU A 414 19.33 -2.21 7.87
N PRO A 415 19.98 -1.32 8.65
CA PRO A 415 21.12 -1.67 9.51
C PRO A 415 20.87 -2.82 10.48
N GLU A 416 19.63 -2.95 10.95
CA GLU A 416 19.17 -4.00 11.87
C GLU A 416 18.83 -5.33 11.18
N SER A 417 18.90 -5.41 9.84
CA SER A 417 18.57 -6.64 9.11
C SER A 417 19.64 -7.71 9.32
N SER A 418 19.21 -8.93 9.66
CA SER A 418 20.11 -10.06 9.87
C SER A 418 19.91 -11.14 8.79
N PRO A 419 21.00 -11.71 8.23
CA PRO A 419 20.94 -12.84 7.27
C PRO A 419 20.06 -14.01 7.78
N PRO A 420 19.54 -14.90 6.90
CA PRO A 420 19.95 -15.13 5.52
C PRO A 420 19.22 -14.32 4.44
N ALA A 421 18.20 -13.53 4.79
CA ALA A 421 17.49 -12.67 3.84
C ALA A 421 17.11 -11.34 4.48
N ASN A 422 17.43 -10.24 3.78
CA ASN A 422 17.10 -8.88 4.16
C ASN A 422 16.16 -8.26 3.11
N TYR A 423 15.38 -7.24 3.49
CA TYR A 423 14.32 -6.64 2.66
C TYR A 423 14.79 -5.86 1.41
N GLY A 424 16.02 -5.36 1.39
CA GLY A 424 16.54 -4.52 0.32
C GLY A 424 16.76 -5.27 -0.99
N LEU A 425 16.55 -4.59 -2.11
CA LEU A 425 17.07 -5.01 -3.43
C LEU A 425 18.57 -4.78 -3.54
N VAL A 426 19.11 -3.84 -2.76
CA VAL A 426 20.54 -3.55 -2.65
C VAL A 426 21.00 -3.60 -1.19
N THR A 427 22.28 -3.90 -0.99
CA THR A 427 22.93 -3.81 0.32
C THR A 427 23.14 -2.35 0.74
N LEU A 428 23.63 -2.12 1.97
CA LEU A 428 24.05 -0.79 2.44
C LEU A 428 25.23 -0.20 1.64
N GLN A 429 25.91 -1.01 0.82
CA GLN A 429 26.96 -0.60 -0.11
C GLN A 429 26.45 -0.52 -1.56
N ASP A 430 25.12 -0.45 -1.75
CA ASP A 430 24.43 -0.37 -3.05
C ASP A 430 24.62 -1.57 -4.00
N GLU A 431 25.16 -2.67 -3.48
CA GLU A 431 25.38 -3.89 -4.26
C GLU A 431 24.05 -4.62 -4.50
N PRO A 432 23.68 -4.94 -5.76
CA PRO A 432 22.48 -5.71 -6.08
C PRO A 432 22.44 -7.11 -5.46
N LYS A 433 21.28 -7.48 -4.92
CA LYS A 433 21.02 -8.83 -4.40
C LYS A 433 20.36 -9.67 -5.48
N ARG A 434 21.20 -10.35 -6.27
CA ARG A 434 20.82 -11.07 -7.51
C ARG A 434 19.84 -12.21 -7.28
N ASP A 435 19.97 -12.91 -6.16
CA ASP A 435 19.03 -13.94 -5.71
C ASP A 435 17.57 -13.46 -5.67
N GLN A 436 17.34 -12.17 -5.39
CA GLN A 436 16.00 -11.56 -5.39
C GLN A 436 15.71 -10.81 -6.69
N THR A 437 16.66 -10.01 -7.15
CA THR A 437 16.47 -9.13 -8.32
C THR A 437 16.31 -9.90 -9.62
N ASP A 438 16.95 -11.06 -9.80
CA ASP A 438 16.79 -11.87 -11.01
C ASP A 438 15.38 -12.49 -11.07
N VAL A 439 14.87 -13.01 -9.94
CA VAL A 439 13.50 -13.55 -9.83
C VAL A 439 12.48 -12.45 -10.09
N LEU A 440 12.63 -11.28 -9.44
CA LEU A 440 11.76 -10.13 -9.65
C LEU A 440 11.79 -9.63 -11.10
N THR A 441 12.96 -9.61 -11.75
CA THR A 441 13.09 -9.19 -13.15
C THR A 441 12.23 -10.07 -14.06
N CYS A 442 12.27 -11.39 -13.86
CA CYS A 442 11.45 -12.33 -14.61
C CYS A 442 9.94 -12.20 -14.31
N LEU A 443 9.58 -12.04 -13.03
CA LEU A 443 8.19 -11.85 -12.61
C LEU A 443 7.59 -10.57 -13.18
N ASN A 444 8.32 -9.47 -13.09
CA ASN A 444 7.92 -8.17 -13.62
C ASN A 444 7.73 -8.20 -15.14
N ASN A 445 8.58 -8.92 -15.87
CA ASN A 445 8.43 -9.13 -17.31
C ASN A 445 7.16 -9.91 -17.66
N SER A 446 6.72 -10.80 -16.77
CA SER A 446 5.57 -11.69 -16.98
C SER A 446 4.25 -11.13 -16.42
N ALA A 447 4.32 -10.11 -15.56
CA ALA A 447 3.19 -9.60 -14.78
C ALA A 447 1.96 -9.23 -15.63
N GLU A 448 2.16 -8.51 -16.73
CA GLU A 448 1.05 -8.10 -17.60
C GLU A 448 0.46 -9.27 -18.39
N ALA A 449 1.29 -10.24 -18.79
CA ALA A 449 0.83 -11.44 -19.47
C ALA A 449 0.00 -12.35 -18.52
N ILE A 450 0.38 -12.41 -17.25
CA ILE A 450 -0.40 -13.09 -16.19
C ILE A 450 -1.71 -12.34 -15.93
N ALA A 451 -1.64 -11.01 -15.77
CA ALA A 451 -2.78 -10.15 -15.48
C ALA A 451 -3.90 -10.24 -16.54
N ILE A 452 -3.55 -10.49 -17.80
CA ILE A 452 -4.53 -10.66 -18.90
C ILE A 452 -4.87 -12.13 -19.18
N GLY A 453 -4.34 -13.08 -18.40
CA GLY A 453 -4.59 -14.51 -18.55
C GLY A 453 -3.94 -15.14 -19.80
N ARG A 454 -2.91 -14.51 -20.38
CA ARG A 454 -2.14 -15.08 -21.50
C ARG A 454 -1.27 -16.26 -21.05
N ILE A 455 -0.77 -16.18 -19.82
CA ILE A 455 -0.09 -17.24 -19.09
C ILE A 455 -0.60 -17.24 -17.65
N THR A 456 -0.46 -18.34 -16.92
CA THR A 456 -0.84 -18.42 -15.49
C THR A 456 0.39 -18.33 -14.59
N THR A 457 1.51 -18.87 -15.05
CA THR A 457 2.80 -18.87 -14.36
C THR A 457 3.95 -18.65 -15.35
N ALA A 458 5.06 -18.21 -14.80
CA ALA A 458 6.39 -18.12 -15.37
C ALA A 458 7.34 -18.84 -14.39
N ASN A 459 8.34 -19.53 -14.92
CA ASN A 459 9.33 -20.24 -14.11
C ASN A 459 10.53 -19.31 -13.88
N CYS A 460 10.43 -18.45 -12.87
CA CYS A 460 11.42 -17.42 -12.59
C CYS A 460 12.52 -17.88 -11.65
N TRP A 461 12.18 -18.61 -10.59
CA TRP A 461 13.16 -19.28 -9.77
C TRP A 461 13.45 -20.68 -10.33
N ARG A 462 14.72 -20.95 -10.65
CA ARG A 462 15.21 -22.25 -11.10
C ARG A 462 16.06 -22.83 -9.97
N GLY A 463 15.43 -23.46 -8.98
CA GLY A 463 16.15 -24.05 -7.85
C GLY A 463 17.36 -24.86 -8.30
N ASN A 464 18.56 -24.49 -7.83
CA ASN A 464 19.88 -25.11 -8.08
C ASN A 464 19.99 -26.12 -9.25
N GLU A 465 19.70 -25.70 -10.48
CA GLU A 465 20.18 -26.41 -11.69
C GLU A 465 21.52 -25.82 -12.20
N GLY A 466 22.25 -25.09 -11.35
CA GLY A 466 23.52 -24.48 -11.74
C GLY A 466 24.30 -23.91 -10.57
N SER A 467 24.86 -24.80 -9.75
CA SER A 467 26.03 -24.52 -8.91
C SER A 467 27.11 -25.53 -9.20
#